data_AF-A0A5J5DPH6-F1
#
_entry.id   AF-A0A5J5DPH6-F1
#
_cell.length_a   1.000
_cell.length_b   1.000
_cell.length_c   1.000
_cell.angle_alpha   90.00
_cell.angle_beta   90.00
_cell.angle_gamma   90.00
#
_symmetry.space_group_name_H-M   'P 1'
#
loop_
_entity.id
_entity.type
_entity.pdbx_description
1 polymer ?
#
loop_
_entity_poly.entity_id
_entity_poly.type
_entity_poly.pdbx_seq_one_letter_code
_entity_poly.pdbx_strand_id
1 'polypeptide(L)'
;MSKYSENQRIILQIDNAQMAADDFKINLSFKTEKRLLNVQQAGMVNVEVDSKQSVDLTLVLQEIREQYEAMVVKNKQELEKWFQSKVELLNTQITTCTTEVKTFSTQLSELKKTLQTVEINRESLLKEVVEVQVEEHKPHIERRVKTIVEEIIDGKVVSSSVDTQVQEIQ
;
A
#
# COMPACT_ATOMS: atom_id res chain seq x y z
N MET A 1 26.39 -28.13 43.01
CA MET A 1 26.16 -26.92 43.82
C MET A 1 24.79 -26.26 43.53
N SER A 2 24.37 -26.12 42.26
CA SER A 2 23.09 -25.47 41.90
C SER A 2 21.82 -26.08 42.51
N LYS A 3 21.63 -27.41 42.48
CA LYS A 3 20.43 -28.05 43.06
C LYS A 3 20.25 -27.84 44.57
N TYR A 4 21.35 -27.81 45.33
CA TYR A 4 21.29 -27.59 46.78
C TYR A 4 20.90 -26.15 47.11
N SER A 5 21.44 -25.19 46.36
CA SER A 5 21.07 -23.77 46.48
C SER A 5 19.61 -23.52 46.06
N GLU A 6 19.12 -24.20 45.02
CA GLU A 6 17.72 -24.11 44.59
C GLU A 6 16.79 -24.67 45.66
N ASN A 7 17.13 -25.83 46.25
CA ASN A 7 16.37 -26.44 47.33
C ASN A 7 16.32 -25.54 48.57
N GLN A 8 17.42 -24.88 48.94
CA GLN A 8 17.44 -23.93 50.05
C GLN A 8 16.53 -22.72 49.77
N ARG A 9 16.51 -22.22 48.54
CA ARG A 9 15.58 -21.14 48.14
C ARG A 9 14.13 -21.58 48.24
N ILE A 10 13.81 -22.78 47.76
CA ILE A 10 12.45 -23.34 47.81
C ILE A 10 11.99 -23.55 49.26
N ILE A 11 12.86 -24.08 50.12
CA ILE A 11 12.55 -24.28 51.55
C ILE A 11 12.23 -22.94 52.22
N LEU A 12 13.06 -21.91 52.02
CA LEU A 12 12.80 -20.59 52.58
C LEU A 12 11.51 -19.95 52.06
N GLN A 13 11.15 -20.20 50.81
CA GLN A 13 9.88 -19.73 50.24
C GLN A 13 8.68 -20.44 50.86
N ILE A 14 8.79 -21.75 51.13
CA ILE A 14 7.76 -22.54 51.81
C ILE A 14 7.60 -22.07 53.26
N ASP A 15 8.71 -21.93 54.00
CA ASP A 15 8.68 -21.51 55.40
C ASP A 15 8.07 -20.11 55.55
N ASN A 16 8.45 -19.18 54.67
CA ASN A 16 7.86 -17.83 54.65
C ASN A 16 6.35 -17.86 54.32
N ALA A 17 5.93 -18.68 53.35
CA ALA A 17 4.52 -18.81 53.01
C ALA A 17 3.71 -19.44 54.16
N GLN A 18 4.29 -20.42 54.86
CA GLN A 18 3.67 -21.07 56.00
C GLN A 18 3.53 -20.10 57.19
N MET A 19 4.58 -19.34 57.52
CA MET A 19 4.52 -18.31 58.56
C MET A 19 3.48 -17.23 58.24
N ALA A 20 3.39 -16.79 56.98
CA ALA A 20 2.38 -15.82 56.57
C ALA A 20 0.94 -16.38 56.69
N ALA A 21 0.75 -17.67 56.39
CA ALA A 21 -0.54 -18.33 56.55
C ALA A 21 -0.94 -18.45 58.03
N ASP A 22 0.01 -18.77 58.91
CA ASP A 22 -0.22 -18.86 60.35
C ASP A 22 -0.54 -17.49 60.96
N ASP A 23 0.17 -16.42 60.56
CA ASP A 23 -0.14 -15.04 60.95
C ASP A 23 -1.54 -14.63 60.50
N PHE A 24 -1.93 -14.98 59.27
CA PHE A 24 -3.28 -14.70 58.76
C PHE A 24 -4.35 -15.45 59.56
N LYS A 25 -4.09 -16.72 59.91
CA LYS A 25 -4.99 -17.55 60.70
C LYS A 25 -5.15 -17.02 62.12
N ILE A 26 -4.06 -16.60 62.77
CA ILE A 26 -4.08 -15.97 64.09
C ILE A 26 -4.87 -14.65 64.02
N ASN A 27 -4.60 -13.79 63.04
CA ASN A 27 -5.33 -12.53 62.88
C ASN A 27 -6.82 -12.76 62.68
N LEU A 28 -7.20 -13.74 61.86
CA LEU A 28 -8.59 -14.10 61.64
C LEU A 28 -9.26 -14.59 62.93
N SER A 29 -8.60 -15.49 63.68
CA SER A 29 -9.12 -16.00 64.95
C SER A 29 -9.34 -14.89 65.98
N PHE A 30 -8.36 -13.98 66.13
CA PHE A 30 -8.46 -12.83 67.01
C PHE A 30 -9.57 -11.86 66.59
N LYS A 31 -9.72 -11.64 65.28
CA LYS A 31 -10.81 -10.80 64.74
C LYS A 31 -12.17 -11.43 64.96
N THR A 32 -12.29 -12.76 64.85
CA THR A 32 -13.53 -13.49 65.13
C THR A 32 -13.88 -13.48 66.61
N GLU A 33 -12.89 -13.67 67.48
CA GLU A 33 -13.08 -13.63 68.94
C GLU A 33 -13.48 -12.22 69.40
N LYS A 34 -12.81 -11.17 68.89
CA LYS A 34 -13.23 -9.79 69.12
C LYS A 34 -14.65 -9.50 68.64
N ARG A 35 -15.06 -10.04 67.49
CA ARG A 35 -16.45 -9.93 67.01
C ARG A 35 -17.42 -10.62 67.95
N LEU A 36 -17.08 -11.81 68.44
CA LEU A 36 -17.93 -12.57 69.35
C LEU A 36 -18.06 -11.87 70.71
N LEU A 37 -16.96 -11.34 71.25
CA LEU A 37 -16.94 -10.51 72.46
C LEU A 37 -17.74 -9.22 72.28
N ASN A 38 -17.59 -8.52 71.15
CA ASN A 38 -18.39 -7.33 70.84
C ASN A 38 -19.88 -7.67 70.75
N VAL A 39 -20.25 -8.83 70.18
CA VAL A 39 -21.66 -9.28 70.12
C VAL A 39 -22.18 -9.66 71.51
N GLN A 40 -21.38 -10.34 72.34
CA GLN A 40 -21.74 -10.65 73.72
C GLN A 40 -21.89 -9.38 74.58
N GLN A 41 -21.00 -8.40 74.42
CA GLN A 41 -21.09 -7.10 75.11
C GLN A 41 -22.25 -6.24 74.58
N ALA A 42 -22.57 -6.32 73.28
CA ALA A 42 -23.73 -5.65 72.70
C ALA A 42 -25.07 -6.22 73.17
N GLY A 43 -25.09 -7.47 73.68
CA GLY A 43 -26.30 -8.08 74.26
C GLY A 43 -26.73 -7.50 75.61
N MET A 44 -25.89 -6.68 76.27
CA MET A 44 -26.17 -6.10 77.60
C MET A 44 -26.20 -4.56 77.63
N VAL A 45 -26.02 -3.87 76.50
CA VAL A 45 -25.98 -2.41 76.48
C VAL A 45 -27.09 -1.88 75.57
N ASN A 46 -28.14 -1.33 76.19
CA ASN A 46 -29.11 -0.49 75.51
C ASN A 46 -28.41 0.80 75.06
N VAL A 47 -28.12 0.92 73.76
CA VAL A 47 -27.55 2.14 73.17
C VAL A 47 -28.65 2.83 72.37
N GLU A 48 -29.14 3.95 72.89
CA GLU A 48 -29.83 4.95 72.08
C GLU A 48 -28.80 5.59 71.15
N VAL A 49 -28.82 5.22 69.87
CA VAL A 49 -27.90 5.73 68.86
C VAL A 49 -28.48 7.03 68.29
N ASP A 50 -27.88 8.16 68.65
CA ASP A 50 -27.99 9.42 67.90
C ASP A 50 -27.27 9.25 66.55
N SER A 51 -27.97 8.64 65.60
CA SER A 51 -27.44 8.32 64.28
C SER A 51 -27.47 9.57 63.40
N LYS A 52 -26.31 10.17 63.17
CA LYS A 52 -26.15 11.09 62.03
C LYS A 52 -26.48 10.31 60.76
N GLN A 53 -27.58 10.72 60.12
CA GLN A 53 -28.16 10.31 58.84
C GLN A 53 -27.44 9.12 58.17
N SER A 54 -28.02 7.93 58.29
CA SER A 54 -27.57 6.74 57.56
C SER A 54 -27.49 7.07 56.07
N VAL A 55 -26.28 7.02 55.50
CA VAL A 55 -26.09 7.13 54.04
C VAL A 55 -26.86 5.98 53.40
N ASP A 56 -27.84 6.32 52.57
CA ASP A 56 -28.62 5.32 51.85
C ASP A 56 -27.73 4.65 50.80
N LEU A 57 -27.25 3.44 51.12
CA LEU A 57 -26.43 2.63 50.24
C LEU A 57 -27.14 2.34 48.91
N THR A 58 -28.47 2.31 48.90
CA THR A 58 -29.27 2.12 47.68
C THR A 58 -29.01 3.24 46.68
N LEU A 59 -28.97 4.48 47.16
CA LEU A 59 -28.75 5.67 46.36
C LEU A 59 -27.33 5.70 45.78
N VAL A 60 -26.32 5.34 46.58
CA VAL A 60 -24.92 5.24 46.13
C VAL A 60 -24.74 4.17 45.06
N LEU A 61 -25.34 2.98 45.25
CA LEU A 61 -25.26 1.90 44.26
C LEU A 61 -25.97 2.26 42.96
N GLN A 62 -27.09 2.98 43.04
CA GLN A 62 -27.81 3.45 41.86
C GLN A 62 -26.99 4.49 41.08
N GLU A 63 -26.35 5.44 41.76
CA GLU A 63 -25.51 6.43 41.11
C GLU A 63 -24.27 5.80 40.44
N ILE A 64 -23.62 4.82 41.08
CA ILE A 64 -22.52 4.07 40.47
C ILE A 64 -22.99 3.32 39.21
N ARG A 65 -24.20 2.72 39.25
CA ARG A 65 -24.77 2.04 38.08
C ARG A 65 -25.00 3.03 36.94
N GLU A 66 -25.63 4.17 37.22
CA GLU A 66 -25.92 5.19 36.21
C GLU A 66 -24.64 5.72 35.55
N GLN A 67 -23.58 5.98 36.34
CA GLN A 67 -22.29 6.39 35.79
C GLN A 67 -21.65 5.32 34.91
N TYR A 68 -21.73 4.04 35.32
CA TYR A 68 -21.17 2.95 34.53
C TYR A 68 -21.92 2.76 33.21
N GLU A 69 -23.25 2.80 33.24
CA GLU A 69 -24.08 2.72 32.04
C GLU A 69 -23.78 3.87 31.08
N ALA A 70 -23.66 5.10 31.59
CA ALA A 70 -23.25 6.27 30.80
C ALA A 70 -21.86 6.09 30.16
N MET A 71 -20.90 5.58 30.93
CA MET A 71 -19.54 5.31 30.44
C MET A 71 -19.53 4.25 29.33
N VAL A 72 -20.30 3.18 29.48
CA VAL A 72 -20.42 2.12 28.45
C VAL A 72 -21.04 2.68 27.17
N VAL A 73 -22.10 3.47 27.27
CA VAL A 73 -22.74 4.11 26.11
C VAL A 73 -21.76 5.05 25.41
N LYS A 74 -21.06 5.90 26.17
CA LYS A 74 -20.05 6.82 25.63
C LYS A 74 -18.93 6.07 24.92
N ASN A 75 -18.36 5.04 25.55
CA ASN A 75 -17.30 4.22 24.97
C ASN A 75 -17.75 3.53 23.68
N LYS A 76 -18.98 3.00 23.65
CA LYS A 76 -19.56 2.42 22.43
C LYS A 76 -19.68 3.46 21.30
N GLN A 77 -20.16 4.66 21.60
CA GLN A 77 -20.29 5.73 20.61
C GLN A 77 -18.94 6.22 20.09
N GLU A 78 -17.94 6.34 20.97
CA GLU A 78 -16.58 6.74 20.58
C GLU A 78 -15.91 5.68 19.71
N LEU A 79 -16.07 4.40 20.05
CA LEU A 79 -15.56 3.29 19.25
C LEU A 79 -16.21 3.26 17.86
N GLU A 80 -17.52 3.42 17.79
CA GLU A 80 -18.25 3.46 16.52
C GLU A 80 -17.78 4.62 15.65
N LYS A 81 -17.66 5.83 16.22
CA LYS A 81 -17.14 7.01 15.50
C LYS A 81 -15.72 6.79 15.00
N TRP A 82 -14.87 6.21 15.84
CA TRP A 82 -13.48 5.90 15.47
C TRP A 82 -13.41 4.89 14.31
N PHE A 83 -14.22 3.83 14.39
CA PHE A 83 -14.29 2.82 13.34
C PHE A 83 -14.84 3.40 12.04
N GLN A 84 -15.92 4.17 12.11
CA GLN A 84 -16.49 4.87 10.98
C GLN A 84 -15.47 5.80 10.30
N SER A 85 -14.72 6.58 11.08
CA SER A 85 -13.65 7.44 10.56
C SER A 85 -12.54 6.65 9.86
N LYS A 86 -12.16 5.47 10.39
CA LYS A 86 -11.20 4.59 9.73
C LYS A 86 -11.72 4.01 8.42
N VAL A 87 -12.98 3.62 8.37
CA VAL A 87 -13.64 3.13 7.16
C VAL A 87 -13.71 4.23 6.09
N GLU A 88 -14.09 5.45 6.47
CA GLU A 88 -14.14 6.60 5.56
C GLU A 88 -12.76 6.94 4.99
N LEU A 89 -11.72 6.93 5.83
CA LEU A 89 -10.34 7.15 5.38
C LEU A 89 -9.91 6.11 4.34
N LEU A 90 -10.16 4.82 4.62
CA LEU A 90 -9.82 3.73 3.71
C LEU A 90 -10.60 3.84 2.39
N ASN A 91 -11.90 4.13 2.45
CA ASN A 91 -12.72 4.33 1.25
C ASN A 91 -12.22 5.50 0.40
N THR A 92 -11.80 6.59 1.04
CA THR A 92 -11.19 7.74 0.35
C THR A 92 -9.90 7.31 -0.36
N GLN A 93 -9.00 6.60 0.33
CA GLN A 93 -7.75 6.10 -0.24
C GLN A 93 -7.99 5.14 -1.41
N ILE A 94 -8.94 4.21 -1.28
CA ILE A 94 -9.33 3.28 -2.34
C ILE A 94 -9.84 4.06 -3.56
N THR A 95 -10.68 5.06 -3.34
CA THR A 95 -11.23 5.89 -4.42
C THR A 95 -10.12 6.63 -5.15
N THR A 96 -9.22 7.30 -4.41
CA THR A 96 -8.05 7.99 -4.99
C THR A 96 -7.18 7.04 -5.80
N CYS A 97 -6.74 5.93 -5.22
CA CYS A 97 -5.91 4.93 -5.91
C CYS A 97 -6.62 4.39 -7.17
N THR A 98 -7.93 4.12 -7.07
CA THR A 98 -8.73 3.67 -8.22
C THR A 98 -8.76 4.71 -9.33
N THR A 99 -8.92 6.00 -9.00
CA THR A 99 -8.89 7.08 -9.99
C THR A 99 -7.51 7.23 -10.63
N GLU A 100 -6.43 7.16 -9.84
CA GLU A 100 -5.06 7.24 -10.35
C GLU A 100 -4.74 6.10 -11.31
N VAL A 101 -5.09 4.86 -10.97
CA VAL A 101 -4.90 3.71 -11.85
C VAL A 101 -5.65 3.88 -13.16
N LYS A 102 -6.89 4.39 -13.12
CA LYS A 102 -7.66 4.69 -14.34
C LYS A 102 -6.96 5.75 -15.19
N THR A 103 -6.47 6.83 -14.59
CA THR A 103 -5.74 7.89 -15.28
C THR A 103 -4.43 7.39 -15.89
N PHE A 104 -3.64 6.58 -15.17
CA PHE A 104 -2.43 5.99 -15.72
C PHE A 104 -2.73 5.02 -16.86
N SER A 105 -3.81 4.24 -16.76
CA SER A 105 -4.26 3.36 -17.84
C SER A 105 -4.61 4.13 -19.11
N THR A 106 -5.33 5.25 -19.00
CA THR A 106 -5.64 6.10 -20.15
C THR A 106 -4.39 6.73 -20.76
N GLN A 107 -3.50 7.28 -19.92
CA GLN A 107 -2.22 7.85 -20.38
C GLN A 107 -1.34 6.80 -21.09
N LEU A 108 -1.28 5.58 -20.57
CA LEU A 108 -0.53 4.50 -21.19
C LEU A 108 -1.13 4.08 -22.54
N SER A 109 -2.46 4.10 -22.68
CA SER A 109 -3.15 3.87 -23.95
C SER A 109 -2.83 4.96 -24.98
N GLU A 110 -2.83 6.23 -24.57
CA GLU A 110 -2.44 7.37 -25.41
C GLU A 110 -0.97 7.30 -25.84
N LEU A 111 -0.08 6.97 -24.92
CA LEU A 111 1.35 6.82 -25.22
C LEU A 111 1.61 5.66 -26.19
N LYS A 112 0.88 4.55 -26.07
CA LYS A 112 0.93 3.46 -27.04
C LYS A 112 0.47 3.91 -28.43
N LYS A 113 -0.62 4.67 -28.52
CA LYS A 113 -1.12 5.20 -29.81
C LYS A 113 -0.10 6.13 -30.45
N THR A 114 0.48 7.04 -29.68
CA THR A 114 1.50 7.97 -30.19
C THR A 114 2.76 7.24 -30.64
N LEU A 115 3.22 6.22 -29.91
CA LEU A 115 4.32 5.36 -30.34
C LEU A 115 4.01 4.70 -31.69
N GLN A 116 2.83 4.06 -31.83
CA GLN A 116 2.41 3.46 -33.09
C GLN A 116 2.36 4.48 -34.24
N THR A 117 1.85 5.69 -34.00
CA THR A 117 1.84 6.76 -35.01
C THR A 117 3.26 7.14 -35.45
N VAL A 118 4.20 7.27 -34.52
CA VAL A 118 5.60 7.61 -34.83
C VAL A 118 6.28 6.47 -35.59
N GLU A 119 6.04 5.21 -35.21
CA GLU A 119 6.56 4.04 -35.92
C GLU A 119 6.07 4.01 -37.37
N ILE A 120 4.77 4.24 -37.60
CA ILE A 120 4.18 4.32 -38.94
C ILE A 120 4.82 5.46 -39.75
N ASN A 121 4.97 6.65 -39.15
CA ASN A 121 5.59 7.79 -39.84
C ASN A 121 7.05 7.49 -40.23
N ARG A 122 7.80 6.83 -39.35
CA ARG A 122 9.18 6.40 -39.63
C ARG A 122 9.21 5.42 -40.80
N GLU A 123 8.34 4.42 -40.82
CA GLU A 123 8.26 3.45 -41.93
C GLU A 123 7.87 4.13 -43.25
N SER A 124 6.94 5.09 -43.20
CA SER A 124 6.55 5.87 -44.37
C SER A 124 7.74 6.67 -44.95
N LEU A 125 8.49 7.37 -44.09
CA LEU A 125 9.67 8.13 -44.50
C LEU A 125 10.78 7.23 -45.09
N LEU A 126 10.99 6.04 -44.51
CA LEU A 126 11.95 5.09 -45.07
C LEU A 126 11.56 4.63 -46.49
N LYS A 127 10.26 4.41 -46.74
CA LYS A 127 9.77 4.09 -48.08
C LYS A 127 9.99 5.24 -49.06
N GLU A 128 9.67 6.46 -48.66
CA GLU A 128 9.87 7.66 -49.48
C GLU A 128 11.35 7.86 -49.84
N VAL A 129 12.27 7.72 -48.88
CA VAL A 129 13.71 7.83 -49.14
C VAL A 129 14.19 6.76 -50.13
N VAL A 130 13.68 5.52 -50.03
CA VAL A 130 14.03 4.46 -50.97
C VAL A 130 13.50 4.76 -52.38
N GLU A 131 12.25 5.25 -52.51
CA GLU A 131 11.68 5.64 -53.80
C GLU A 131 12.48 6.77 -54.47
N VAL A 132 12.89 7.79 -53.70
CA VAL A 132 13.73 8.88 -54.19
C VAL A 132 15.09 8.36 -54.68
N GLN A 133 15.74 7.45 -53.94
CA GLN A 133 17.00 6.86 -54.38
C GLN A 133 16.87 6.06 -55.67
N VAL A 134 15.74 5.36 -55.88
CA VAL A 134 15.46 4.61 -57.10
C VAL A 134 15.28 5.54 -58.30
N GLU A 135 14.60 6.68 -58.13
CA GLU A 135 14.47 7.66 -59.21
C GLU A 135 15.80 8.36 -59.55
N GLU A 136 16.63 8.70 -58.56
CA GLU A 136 17.97 9.26 -58.83
C GLU A 136 18.90 8.25 -59.55
N HIS A 137 18.74 6.95 -59.32
CA HIS A 137 19.57 5.90 -59.91
C HIS A 137 19.06 5.37 -61.26
N LYS A 138 18.01 5.94 -61.85
CA LYS A 138 17.67 5.61 -63.25
C LYS A 138 18.82 6.08 -64.15
N PRO A 139 19.54 5.16 -64.83
CA PRO A 139 20.67 5.56 -65.64
C PRO A 139 20.17 6.41 -66.81
N HIS A 140 20.78 7.58 -67.01
CA HIS A 140 20.59 8.35 -68.24
C HIS A 140 21.24 7.59 -69.39
N ILE A 141 20.43 6.98 -70.25
CA ILE A 141 20.90 6.15 -71.37
C ILE A 141 20.82 6.98 -72.66
N GLU A 142 21.98 7.19 -73.29
CA GLU A 142 22.06 7.83 -74.60
C GLU A 142 22.53 6.84 -75.65
N ARG A 143 21.84 6.82 -76.79
CA ARG A 143 22.27 6.07 -77.98
C ARG A 143 23.01 6.99 -78.92
N ARG A 144 24.23 6.59 -79.29
CA ARG A 144 25.06 7.28 -80.28
C ARG A 144 25.17 6.44 -81.54
N VAL A 145 24.67 6.94 -82.67
CA VAL A 145 24.77 6.29 -83.97
C VAL A 145 25.80 7.04 -84.80
N LYS A 146 26.85 6.33 -85.24
CA LYS A 146 27.86 6.86 -86.16
C LYS A 146 27.61 6.32 -87.56
N THR A 147 27.39 7.21 -88.52
CA THR A 147 27.26 6.87 -89.93
C THR A 147 28.53 7.31 -90.65
N ILE A 148 29.23 6.36 -91.27
CA ILE A 148 30.45 6.61 -92.04
C ILE A 148 30.12 6.39 -93.51
N VAL A 149 30.36 7.40 -94.33
CA VAL A 149 30.24 7.31 -95.79
C VAL A 149 31.65 7.39 -96.36
N GLU A 150 32.13 6.29 -96.94
CA GLU A 150 33.43 6.20 -97.60
C GLU A 150 33.25 6.09 -99.12
N GLU A 151 34.06 6.84 -99.86
CA GLU A 151 34.18 6.72 -101.31
C GLU A 151 35.44 5.93 -101.63
N ILE A 152 35.29 4.82 -102.37
CA ILE A 152 36.39 3.89 -102.70
C ILE A 152 36.60 3.86 -104.22
N ILE A 153 37.83 4.09 -104.64
CA ILE A 153 38.28 3.93 -106.03
C ILE A 153 39.49 3.00 -106.00
N ASP A 154 39.47 1.94 -106.81
CA ASP A 154 40.55 0.92 -106.91
C ASP A 154 41.01 0.34 -105.56
N GLY A 155 40.06 0.13 -104.63
CA GLY A 155 40.33 -0.43 -103.30
C GLY A 155 41.00 0.53 -102.32
N LYS A 156 41.15 1.81 -102.67
CA LYS A 156 41.66 2.86 -101.77
C LYS A 156 40.55 3.85 -101.42
N VAL A 157 40.38 4.12 -100.13
CA VAL A 157 39.46 5.16 -99.63
C VAL A 157 40.01 6.53 -100.04
N VAL A 158 39.26 7.29 -100.83
CA VAL A 158 39.65 8.61 -101.33
C VAL A 158 38.93 9.76 -100.61
N SER A 159 37.78 9.49 -100.00
CA SER A 159 37.02 10.42 -99.18
C SER A 159 36.27 9.66 -98.08
N SER A 160 36.17 10.24 -96.89
CA SER A 160 35.42 9.68 -95.76
C SER A 160 34.71 10.81 -95.01
N SER A 161 33.41 10.64 -94.78
CA SER A 161 32.58 11.54 -93.99
C SER A 161 31.97 10.77 -92.82
N VAL A 162 32.00 11.36 -91.63
CA VAL A 162 31.47 10.75 -90.40
C VAL A 162 30.44 11.69 -89.78
N ASP A 163 29.19 11.22 -89.70
CA ASP A 163 28.11 11.89 -88.96
C ASP A 163 27.82 11.13 -87.66
N THR A 164 27.57 11.83 -86.57
CA THR A 164 27.23 11.21 -85.27
C THR A 164 25.94 11.80 -84.73
N GLN A 165 24.90 10.98 -84.63
CA GLN A 165 23.62 11.34 -84.02
C GLN A 165 23.57 10.82 -82.58
N VAL A 166 23.11 11.66 -81.65
CA VAL A 166 22.90 11.31 -80.25
C VAL A 166 21.41 11.42 -79.96
N GLN A 167 20.83 10.36 -79.39
CA GLN A 167 19.43 10.30 -78.99
C GLN A 167 19.32 9.84 -77.55
N GLU A 168 18.61 10.59 -76.71
CA GLU A 168 18.25 10.17 -75.36
C GLU A 168 17.23 9.02 -75.42
N ILE A 169 17.44 7.99 -74.60
CA ILE A 169 16.51 6.87 -74.42
C ILE A 169 15.97 6.97 -72.99
N GLN A 170 14.65 7.07 -72.87
CA GLN A 170 13.93 7.00 -71.60
C GLN A 170 13.81 5.58 -71.07
#